data_AF-A0A815WCR8-F1
#
_entry.id   AF-A0A815WCR8-F1
#
_cell.length_a   1.000
_cell.length_b   1.000
_cell.length_c   1.000
_cell.angle_alpha   90.00
_cell.angle_beta   90.00
_cell.angle_gamma   90.00
#
_symmetry.space_group_name_H-M   'P 1'
#
loop_
_entity.id
_entity.type
_entity.pdbx_description
1 polymer ?
#
loop_
_entity_poly.entity_id
_entity_poly.type
_entity_poly.pdbx_seq_one_letter_code
_entity_poly.pdbx_strand_id
1 'polypeptide(L)'
;KSVASRKRDIHITCCYYCSYAKIILDSSYLKPTSRFINRIDTVLSISSPDEQIKKLEEVYAQFGHVYPQTVFLGGQLYRTESHSIESEAQGDLIQKQAETCFTTSIFKSSDLHGGFQSAENSGTRSYEQDSKQMIASKGGDISKDGDSTIWRETVKNPLLWAIIKQDDFQPIFKLLDEERKNKIEEIEKIAKSKKLKEESML
;
A
#
# COMPACT_ATOMS: atom_id res chain seq x y z
N LYS A 1 11.76 -36.90 11.81
CA LYS A 1 12.48 -35.76 11.20
C LYS A 1 11.67 -34.50 11.51
N SER A 2 12.18 -33.63 12.38
CA SER A 2 11.54 -32.36 12.73
C SER A 2 11.53 -31.46 11.49
N VAL A 3 10.36 -31.05 11.04
CA VAL A 3 10.22 -30.02 10.00
C VAL A 3 10.62 -28.71 10.68
N ALA A 4 11.78 -28.16 10.32
CA ALA A 4 12.17 -26.84 10.80
C ALA A 4 11.04 -25.85 10.45
N SER A 5 10.41 -25.24 11.47
CA SER A 5 9.39 -24.23 11.21
C SER A 5 10.07 -23.07 10.48
N ARG A 6 9.58 -22.77 9.28
CA ARG A 6 10.13 -21.69 8.48
C ARG A 6 9.63 -20.38 9.06
N LYS A 7 10.51 -19.64 9.72
CA LYS A 7 10.25 -18.26 10.12
C LYS A 7 9.87 -17.45 8.89
N ARG A 8 8.78 -16.69 8.99
CA ARG A 8 8.31 -15.77 7.94
C ARG A 8 8.06 -14.41 8.58
N ASP A 9 8.43 -13.35 7.88
CA ASP A 9 8.14 -11.99 8.32
C ASP A 9 6.77 -11.56 7.80
N ILE A 10 6.00 -10.92 8.67
CA ILE A 10 4.72 -10.28 8.34
C ILE A 10 4.82 -8.79 8.60
N HIS A 11 4.18 -8.01 7.74
CA HIS A 11 4.00 -6.57 7.92
C HIS A 11 2.52 -6.29 8.13
N ILE A 12 2.18 -5.66 9.23
CA ILE A 12 0.80 -5.30 9.58
C ILE A 12 0.70 -3.79 9.51
N THR A 13 -0.26 -3.29 8.75
CA THR A 13 -0.59 -1.86 8.74
C THR A 13 -2.04 -1.68 9.17
N CYS A 14 -2.24 -1.03 10.31
CA CYS A 14 -3.55 -0.63 10.79
C CYS A 14 -3.85 0.80 10.31
N CYS A 15 -5.05 1.02 9.78
CA CYS A 15 -5.45 2.31 9.22
C CYS A 15 -6.81 2.75 9.77
N TYR A 16 -6.92 4.02 10.14
CA TYR A 16 -8.17 4.71 10.40
C TYR A 16 -8.36 5.78 9.32
N TYR A 17 -9.39 5.63 8.50
CA TYR A 17 -9.66 6.51 7.36
C TYR A 17 -10.78 7.50 7.67
N CYS A 18 -10.49 8.79 7.51
CA CYS A 18 -11.48 9.87 7.42
C CYS A 18 -11.63 10.27 5.95
N SER A 19 -12.38 9.47 5.19
CA SER A 19 -12.61 9.70 3.76
C SER A 19 -13.75 10.69 3.53
N TYR A 20 -13.52 11.67 2.65
CA TYR A 20 -14.53 12.68 2.29
C TYR A 20 -14.86 12.68 0.80
N ALA A 21 -13.94 12.21 -0.06
CA ALA A 21 -14.19 12.10 -1.48
C ALA A 21 -13.63 10.82 -2.07
N LYS A 22 -14.34 10.31 -3.08
CA LYS A 22 -13.91 9.19 -3.93
C LYS A 22 -13.81 9.71 -5.36
N ILE A 23 -12.63 9.59 -5.96
CA ILE A 23 -12.38 9.88 -7.37
C ILE A 23 -12.30 8.54 -8.10
N ILE A 24 -13.03 8.45 -9.21
CA ILE A 24 -13.02 7.30 -10.10
C ILE A 24 -12.40 7.75 -11.43
N LEU A 25 -11.27 7.14 -11.78
CA LEU A 25 -10.55 7.34 -13.03
C LEU A 25 -11.03 6.28 -14.03
N ASP A 26 -12.12 6.60 -14.73
CA ASP A 26 -12.67 5.75 -15.77
C ASP A 26 -11.75 5.76 -17.00
N SER A 27 -11.25 4.58 -17.37
CA SER A 27 -10.32 4.38 -18.49
C SER A 27 -10.87 4.87 -19.83
N SER A 28 -12.18 4.96 -20.01
CA SER A 28 -12.79 5.50 -21.24
C SER A 28 -12.56 7.00 -21.43
N TYR A 29 -12.30 7.74 -20.34
CA TYR A 29 -12.03 9.18 -20.37
C TYR A 29 -10.55 9.52 -20.17
N LEU A 30 -9.72 8.54 -19.82
CA LEU A 30 -8.29 8.73 -19.68
C LEU A 30 -7.59 8.56 -21.04
N LYS A 31 -6.64 9.45 -21.32
CA LYS A 31 -5.77 9.33 -22.49
C LYS A 31 -4.32 9.36 -22.03
N PRO A 32 -3.47 8.43 -22.48
CA PRO A 32 -2.05 8.51 -22.22
C PRO A 32 -1.46 9.80 -22.79
N THR A 33 -0.46 10.34 -22.11
CA THR A 33 0.27 11.50 -22.62
C THR A 33 1.08 11.12 -23.87
N SER A 34 1.28 12.06 -24.80
CA SER A 34 2.12 11.82 -25.98
C SER A 34 3.54 11.40 -25.62
N ARG A 35 4.07 11.89 -24.49
CA ARG A 35 5.38 11.49 -23.97
C ARG A 35 5.44 9.98 -23.66
N PHE A 36 4.39 9.43 -23.04
CA PHE A 36 4.31 7.99 -22.76
C PHE A 36 4.17 7.19 -24.06
N ILE A 37 3.28 7.61 -24.96
CA ILE A 37 3.04 6.95 -26.26
C ILE A 37 4.34 6.88 -27.07
N ASN A 38 5.06 8.00 -27.21
CA ASN A 38 6.32 8.03 -27.96
C ASN A 38 7.38 7.09 -27.39
N ARG A 39 7.42 6.91 -26.06
CA ARG A 39 8.33 5.96 -25.41
C ARG A 39 7.95 4.52 -25.72
N ILE A 40 6.66 4.19 -25.66
CA ILE A 40 6.16 2.88 -26.08
C ILE A 40 6.48 2.62 -27.55
N ASP A 41 6.22 3.57 -28.44
CA ASP A 41 6.51 3.41 -29.88
C ASP A 41 8.01 3.20 -30.13
N THR A 42 8.87 3.90 -29.39
CA THR A 42 10.31 3.67 -29.42
C THR A 42 10.64 2.23 -29.05
N VAL A 43 10.07 1.71 -27.95
CA VAL A 43 10.26 0.31 -27.54
C VAL A 43 9.79 -0.65 -28.63
N LEU A 44 8.59 -0.45 -29.16
CA LEU A 44 7.99 -1.33 -30.17
C LEU A 44 8.74 -1.32 -31.50
N SER A 45 9.51 -0.27 -31.79
CA SER A 45 10.35 -0.18 -33.00
C SER A 45 11.66 -0.97 -32.91
N ILE A 46 12.07 -1.41 -31.73
CA ILE A 46 13.31 -2.17 -31.52
C ILE A 46 13.13 -3.60 -32.05
N SER A 47 14.10 -4.09 -32.82
CA SER A 47 14.01 -5.43 -33.43
C SER A 47 14.38 -6.56 -32.48
N SER A 48 15.22 -6.31 -31.48
CA SER A 48 15.68 -7.31 -30.52
C SER A 48 14.70 -7.45 -29.33
N PRO A 49 14.14 -8.64 -29.07
CA PRO A 49 13.24 -8.85 -27.93
C PRO A 49 13.88 -8.55 -26.57
N ASP A 50 15.18 -8.83 -26.40
CA ASP A 50 15.88 -8.55 -25.14
C ASP A 50 16.03 -7.06 -24.87
N GLU A 51 16.33 -6.30 -25.93
CA GLU A 51 16.43 -4.86 -25.84
C GLU A 51 15.04 -4.22 -25.66
N GLN A 52 13.99 -4.78 -26.27
CA GLN A 52 12.60 -4.38 -26.02
C GLN A 52 12.23 -4.56 -24.55
N ILE A 53 12.50 -5.73 -23.95
CA ILE A 53 12.18 -5.99 -22.54
C ILE A 53 12.90 -4.99 -21.64
N LYS A 54 14.22 -4.82 -21.82
CA LYS A 54 15.00 -3.86 -21.04
C LYS A 54 14.47 -2.43 -21.18
N LYS A 55 14.15 -2.00 -22.40
CA LYS A 55 13.63 -0.64 -22.64
C LYS A 55 12.21 -0.47 -22.10
N LEU A 56 11.39 -1.52 -22.10
CA LEU A 56 10.08 -1.50 -21.47
C LEU A 56 10.18 -1.36 -19.95
N GLU A 57 11.14 -2.04 -19.32
CA GLU A 57 11.43 -1.86 -17.89
C GLU A 57 11.85 -0.42 -17.56
N GLU A 58 12.67 0.22 -18.41
CA GLU A 58 13.01 1.64 -18.26
C GLU A 58 11.77 2.54 -18.36
N VAL A 59 10.81 2.21 -19.23
CA VAL A 59 9.53 2.92 -19.31
C VAL A 59 8.73 2.73 -18.02
N TYR A 60 8.60 1.51 -17.52
CA TYR A 60 7.87 1.27 -16.27
C TYR A 60 8.55 1.89 -15.04
N ALA A 61 9.88 1.94 -15.00
CA ALA A 61 10.62 2.64 -13.94
C ALA A 61 10.32 4.15 -13.95
N GLN A 62 10.09 4.74 -15.13
CA GLN A 62 9.78 6.16 -15.27
C GLN A 62 8.30 6.50 -15.03
N PHE A 63 7.37 5.68 -15.52
CA PHE A 63 5.93 6.00 -15.53
C PHE A 63 5.12 5.20 -14.51
N GLY A 64 5.70 4.16 -13.91
CA GLY A 64 5.01 3.17 -13.10
C GLY A 64 4.48 2.00 -13.94
N HIS A 65 4.20 0.89 -13.26
CA HIS A 65 3.61 -0.30 -13.88
C HIS A 65 2.07 -0.24 -13.91
N VAL A 66 1.48 0.43 -12.92
CA VAL A 66 0.04 0.45 -12.68
C VAL A 66 -0.43 1.85 -12.32
N TYR A 67 -1.71 2.10 -12.51
CA TYR A 67 -2.41 3.27 -11.99
C TYR A 67 -3.67 2.83 -11.25
N PRO A 68 -4.09 3.54 -10.19
CA PRO A 68 -5.34 3.23 -9.50
C PRO A 68 -6.53 3.75 -10.30
N GLN A 69 -7.59 2.95 -10.42
CA GLN A 69 -8.88 3.47 -10.94
C GLN A 69 -9.69 4.16 -9.86
N THR A 70 -9.48 3.81 -8.60
CA THR A 70 -10.20 4.40 -7.47
C THR A 70 -9.21 5.07 -6.53
N VAL A 71 -9.43 6.35 -6.23
CA VAL A 71 -8.63 7.13 -5.27
C VAL A 71 -9.55 7.75 -4.23
N PHE A 72 -9.25 7.54 -2.95
CA PHE A 72 -9.96 8.17 -1.84
C PHE A 72 -9.15 9.33 -1.29
N LEU A 73 -9.81 10.47 -1.08
CA LEU A 73 -9.24 11.69 -0.52
C LEU A 73 -9.79 11.98 0.87
N GLY A 74 -8.92 12.46 1.74
CA GLY A 74 -9.28 12.86 3.10
C GLY A 74 -8.07 12.84 4.03
N GLY A 75 -8.29 12.30 5.22
CA GLY A 75 -7.26 12.10 6.24
C GLY A 75 -7.12 10.62 6.62
N GLN A 76 -5.90 10.20 6.96
CA GLN A 76 -5.59 8.86 7.42
C GLN A 76 -4.69 8.93 8.65
N LEU A 77 -5.04 8.18 9.69
CA LEU A 77 -4.12 7.80 10.75
C LEU A 77 -3.71 6.34 10.52
N TYR A 78 -2.43 6.02 10.66
CA TYR A 78 -1.95 4.67 10.44
C TYR A 78 -0.75 4.31 11.31
N ARG A 79 -0.58 3.01 11.51
CA ARG A 79 0.59 2.42 12.16
C ARG A 79 1.01 1.19 11.37
N THR A 80 2.32 1.05 11.17
CA THR A 80 2.91 -0.12 10.50
C THR A 80 3.89 -0.80 11.44
N GLU A 81 3.80 -2.12 11.50
CA GLU A 81 4.61 -2.98 12.36
C GLU A 81 5.12 -4.18 11.56
N SER A 82 6.31 -4.68 11.92
CA SER A 82 6.90 -5.87 11.29
C SER A 82 7.18 -6.92 12.36
N HIS A 83 6.78 -8.16 12.12
CA HIS A 83 6.91 -9.27 13.07
C HIS A 83 7.40 -10.54 12.38
N SER A 84 8.32 -11.27 13.01
CA SER A 84 8.68 -12.62 12.56
C SER A 84 7.78 -13.64 13.24
N ILE A 85 7.11 -14.47 12.44
CA ILE A 85 6.20 -15.51 12.93
C ILE A 85 6.69 -16.91 12.54
N GLU A 86 6.39 -17.87 13.41
CA GLU A 86 6.71 -19.29 13.24
C GLU A 86 5.49 -20.11 12.81
N SER A 87 4.28 -19.53 12.92
CA SER A 87 3.02 -20.15 12.51
C SER A 87 1.98 -19.11 12.12
N GLU A 88 0.97 -19.54 11.35
CA GLU A 88 -0.17 -18.71 10.96
C GLU A 88 -1.02 -18.29 12.17
N ALA A 89 -1.27 -19.20 13.11
CA ALA A 89 -2.00 -18.89 14.35
C ALA A 89 -1.32 -17.78 15.18
N GLN A 90 0.03 -17.75 15.22
CA GLN A 90 0.77 -16.65 15.82
C GLN A 90 0.54 -15.34 15.06
N GLY A 91 0.53 -15.38 13.72
CA GLY A 91 0.21 -14.23 12.87
C GLY A 91 -1.17 -13.63 13.18
N ASP A 92 -2.19 -14.47 13.28
CA ASP A 92 -3.56 -14.04 13.60
C ASP A 92 -3.68 -13.36 14.96
N LEU A 93 -2.96 -13.89 15.98
CA LEU A 93 -2.93 -13.30 17.31
C LEU A 93 -2.26 -11.92 17.30
N ILE A 94 -1.12 -11.79 16.61
CA ILE A 94 -0.41 -10.51 16.47
C ILE A 94 -1.29 -9.50 15.73
N GLN A 95 -1.99 -9.90 14.67
CA GLN A 95 -2.89 -9.03 13.94
C GLN A 95 -4.02 -8.48 14.84
N LYS A 96 -4.70 -9.35 15.59
CA LYS A 96 -5.76 -8.94 16.53
C LYS A 96 -5.25 -8.01 17.62
N GLN A 97 -4.05 -8.27 18.14
CA GLN A 97 -3.40 -7.40 19.13
C GLN A 97 -3.09 -6.02 18.53
N ALA A 98 -2.49 -5.98 17.33
CA ALA A 98 -2.18 -4.73 16.63
C ALA A 98 -3.45 -3.89 16.41
N GLU A 99 -4.54 -4.51 15.93
CA GLU A 99 -5.83 -3.86 15.72
C GLU A 99 -6.43 -3.31 17.02
N THR A 100 -6.41 -4.09 18.09
CA THR A 100 -6.92 -3.68 19.41
C THR A 100 -6.12 -2.50 19.96
N CYS A 101 -4.79 -2.58 19.93
CA CYS A 101 -3.91 -1.51 20.37
C CYS A 101 -4.10 -0.23 19.54
N PHE A 102 -4.23 -0.36 18.22
CA PHE A 102 -4.43 0.78 17.32
C PHE A 102 -5.77 1.46 17.56
N THR A 103 -6.86 0.69 17.60
CA THR A 103 -8.21 1.22 17.86
C THR A 103 -8.26 1.91 19.23
N THR A 104 -7.67 1.28 20.24
CA THR A 104 -7.54 1.85 21.58
C THR A 104 -6.82 3.20 21.55
N SER A 105 -5.70 3.31 20.83
CA SER A 105 -4.93 4.57 20.77
C SER A 105 -5.65 5.70 20.06
N ILE A 106 -6.49 5.40 19.06
CA ILE A 106 -7.31 6.41 18.39
C ILE A 106 -8.43 6.88 19.32
N PHE A 107 -9.24 5.96 19.86
CA PHE A 107 -10.47 6.34 20.53
C PHE A 107 -10.33 6.67 22.03
N LYS A 108 -9.32 6.16 22.76
CA LYS A 108 -9.13 6.48 24.19
C LYS A 108 -8.62 7.91 24.45
N SER A 109 -8.18 8.64 23.43
CA SER A 109 -7.81 10.06 23.58
C SER A 109 -8.99 10.98 23.90
N SER A 110 -10.24 10.48 23.80
CA SER A 110 -11.46 11.29 23.96
C SER A 110 -12.18 11.22 25.32
N ASP A 111 -11.86 10.24 26.19
CA ASP A 111 -12.63 9.96 27.42
C ASP A 111 -11.80 9.99 28.73
N LEU A 112 -10.88 10.94 28.89
CA LEU A 112 -10.27 11.19 30.20
C LEU A 112 -11.24 11.97 31.10
N HIS A 113 -12.22 11.25 31.68
CA HIS A 113 -12.87 11.57 32.97
C HIS A 113 -13.59 10.36 33.64
N GLY A 114 -13.26 9.11 33.29
CA GLY A 114 -13.86 7.93 33.94
C GLY A 114 -12.89 6.77 34.06
N GLY A 115 -12.43 6.47 35.27
CA GLY A 115 -11.49 5.39 35.54
C GLY A 115 -12.01 4.04 35.04
N PHE A 116 -11.22 3.39 34.18
CA PHE A 116 -11.33 1.97 33.96
C PHE A 116 -10.03 1.32 34.43
N GLN A 117 -10.14 0.58 35.53
CA GLN A 117 -9.08 -0.28 36.05
C GLN A 117 -8.69 -1.29 34.97
N SER A 118 -7.41 -1.27 34.58
CA SER A 118 -6.79 -2.39 33.90
C SER A 118 -7.02 -3.64 34.74
N ALA A 119 -7.77 -4.60 34.22
CA ALA A 119 -7.72 -5.95 34.71
C ALA A 119 -6.31 -6.48 34.41
N GLU A 120 -5.48 -6.55 35.44
CA GLU A 120 -4.22 -7.27 35.45
C GLU A 120 -4.48 -8.72 35.02
N ASN A 121 -3.97 -9.09 33.84
CA ASN A 121 -3.56 -10.46 33.60
C ASN A 121 -2.03 -10.49 33.68
N SER A 122 -1.56 -10.98 34.82
CA SER A 122 -0.18 -11.27 35.13
C SER A 122 0.45 -12.18 34.07
N GLY A 123 1.54 -11.75 33.42
CA GLY A 123 2.39 -12.67 32.67
C GLY A 123 3.19 -12.15 31.49
N THR A 124 3.14 -10.86 31.14
CA THR A 124 3.94 -10.33 30.01
C THR A 124 4.81 -9.16 30.45
N ARG A 125 6.10 -9.44 30.55
CA ARG A 125 7.20 -8.49 30.79
C ARG A 125 6.98 -7.19 30.00
N SER A 126 6.82 -6.08 30.72
CA SER A 126 7.30 -4.73 30.36
C SER A 126 7.21 -4.33 28.88
N TYR A 127 6.06 -4.52 28.21
CA TYR A 127 5.79 -3.91 26.90
C TYR A 127 5.12 -2.53 27.04
N GLU A 128 4.97 -2.03 28.27
CA GLU A 128 4.44 -0.70 28.56
C GLU A 128 5.49 0.42 28.48
N GLN A 129 6.77 0.12 28.22
CA GLN A 129 7.85 1.10 28.45
C GLN A 129 8.60 1.65 27.22
N ASP A 130 8.35 1.21 25.97
CA ASP A 130 9.11 1.82 24.84
C ASP A 130 8.38 1.92 23.50
N SER A 131 7.05 1.95 23.56
CA SER A 131 6.21 1.99 22.37
C SER A 131 5.09 3.02 22.55
N LYS A 132 5.46 4.28 22.75
CA LYS A 132 4.76 5.35 22.02
C LYS A 132 5.08 5.15 20.53
N GLN A 133 4.63 4.04 19.95
CA GLN A 133 4.77 3.79 18.53
C GLN A 133 3.90 4.84 17.83
N MET A 134 4.59 5.84 17.27
CA MET A 134 4.01 7.05 16.71
C MET A 134 2.99 6.69 15.64
N ILE A 135 1.72 7.01 15.89
CA ILE A 135 0.70 6.98 14.85
C ILE A 135 1.09 8.05 13.85
N ALA A 136 1.28 7.65 12.59
CA ALA A 136 1.56 8.57 11.51
C ALA A 136 0.24 9.05 10.89
N SER A 137 0.25 10.25 10.32
CA SER A 137 -0.90 10.83 9.65
C SER A 137 -0.62 11.19 8.18
N LYS A 138 -1.66 11.18 7.35
CA LYS A 138 -1.69 11.78 6.01
C LYS A 138 -2.94 12.62 5.88
N GLY A 139 -2.82 13.81 5.31
CA GLY A 139 -3.92 14.76 5.24
C GLY A 139 -4.34 15.30 6.61
N GLY A 140 -5.19 16.33 6.61
CA GLY A 140 -5.43 17.15 7.78
C GLY A 140 -4.20 17.97 8.17
N ASP A 141 -4.26 18.57 9.35
CA ASP A 141 -3.15 19.28 9.97
C ASP A 141 -2.31 18.30 10.79
N ILE A 142 -1.20 17.86 10.21
CA ILE A 142 -0.29 16.85 10.80
C ILE A 142 0.24 17.29 12.16
N SER A 143 0.33 18.60 12.44
CA SER A 143 0.79 19.09 13.76
C SER A 143 -0.16 18.73 14.91
N LYS A 144 -1.37 18.26 14.60
CA LYS A 144 -2.42 17.91 15.57
C LYS A 144 -2.69 16.42 15.68
N ASP A 145 -1.94 15.56 14.97
CA ASP A 145 -2.18 14.11 14.94
C ASP A 145 -1.93 13.38 16.27
N GLY A 146 -1.28 14.04 17.23
CA GLY A 146 -1.18 13.59 18.61
C GLY A 146 -2.52 13.54 19.38
N ASP A 147 -3.54 14.28 18.90
CA ASP A 147 -4.93 14.17 19.35
C ASP A 147 -5.82 13.86 18.16
N SER A 148 -6.27 12.60 18.07
CA SER A 148 -7.05 12.13 16.92
C SER A 148 -8.39 12.85 16.76
N THR A 149 -8.95 13.41 17.83
CA THR A 149 -10.22 14.15 17.81
C THR A 149 -9.99 15.52 17.19
N ILE A 150 -8.96 16.23 17.66
CA ILE A 150 -8.59 17.54 17.12
C ILE A 150 -8.11 17.43 15.66
N TRP A 151 -7.27 16.44 15.36
CA TRP A 151 -6.81 16.19 14.01
C TRP A 151 -7.97 15.92 13.06
N ARG A 152 -8.96 15.10 13.46
CA ARG A 152 -10.11 14.75 12.61
C ARG A 152 -10.91 15.98 12.20
N GLU A 153 -11.06 16.96 13.08
CA GLU A 153 -11.75 18.21 12.77
C GLU A 153 -11.03 18.99 11.67
N THR A 154 -9.71 18.91 11.60
CA THR A 154 -8.92 19.57 10.54
C THR A 154 -9.13 18.95 9.16
N VAL A 155 -9.45 17.65 9.11
CA VAL A 155 -9.71 16.92 7.84
C VAL A 155 -10.98 17.44 7.15
N LYS A 156 -11.86 18.16 7.85
CA LYS A 156 -13.03 18.81 7.23
C LYS A 156 -12.63 19.88 6.20
N ASN A 157 -11.41 20.42 6.26
CA ASN A 157 -10.90 21.36 5.27
C ASN A 157 -10.38 20.63 4.01
N PRO A 158 -11.00 20.79 2.83
CA PRO A 158 -10.57 20.11 1.60
C PRO A 158 -9.15 20.45 1.15
N LEU A 159 -8.63 21.62 1.53
CA LEU A 159 -7.26 22.03 1.21
C LEU A 159 -6.20 21.21 1.94
N LEU A 160 -6.60 20.47 2.98
CA LEU A 160 -5.73 19.59 3.75
C LEU A 160 -5.90 18.12 3.34
N TRP A 161 -6.68 17.81 2.31
CA TRP A 161 -6.87 16.42 1.90
C TRP A 161 -5.63 15.85 1.23
N ALA A 162 -5.35 14.58 1.54
CA ALA A 162 -4.37 13.77 0.86
C ALA A 162 -5.02 12.55 0.22
N ILE A 163 -4.28 11.86 -0.66
CA ILE A 163 -4.65 10.51 -1.09
C ILE A 163 -4.42 9.56 0.09
N ILE A 164 -5.52 8.98 0.58
CA ILE A 164 -5.50 8.12 1.77
C ILE A 164 -5.66 6.63 1.43
N LYS A 165 -6.27 6.32 0.29
CA LYS A 165 -6.43 4.94 -0.19
C LYS A 165 -6.48 4.93 -1.71
N GLN A 166 -5.90 3.89 -2.29
CA GLN A 166 -5.91 3.63 -3.72
C GLN A 166 -6.36 2.18 -3.92
N ASP A 167 -7.35 1.97 -4.77
CA ASP A 167 -7.92 0.67 -5.08
C ASP A 167 -8.01 0.48 -6.61
N ASP A 168 -8.36 -0.74 -7.03
CA ASP A 168 -8.66 -1.08 -8.43
C ASP A 168 -7.50 -0.76 -9.39
N PHE A 169 -6.28 -1.15 -9.00
CA PHE A 169 -5.09 -0.93 -9.83
C PHE A 169 -5.19 -1.64 -11.17
N GLN A 170 -4.93 -0.90 -12.25
CA GLN A 170 -4.84 -1.43 -13.61
C GLN A 170 -3.43 -1.21 -14.17
N PRO A 171 -2.92 -2.15 -15.01
CA PRO A 171 -1.69 -1.93 -15.74
C PRO A 171 -1.79 -0.69 -16.64
N ILE A 172 -0.73 0.13 -16.65
CA ILE A 172 -0.73 1.41 -17.40
C ILE A 172 -0.88 1.21 -18.92
N PHE A 173 -0.42 0.07 -19.45
CA PHE A 173 -0.56 -0.27 -20.86
C PHE A 173 -2.02 -0.53 -21.28
N LYS A 174 -2.95 -0.77 -20.35
CA LYS A 174 -4.39 -0.87 -20.67
C LYS A 174 -5.00 0.44 -21.16
N LEU A 175 -4.29 1.56 -21.01
CA LEU A 175 -4.70 2.86 -21.54
C LEU A 175 -4.28 3.06 -23.01
N LEU A 176 -3.49 2.15 -23.58
CA LEU A 176 -3.08 2.18 -24.98
C LEU A 176 -4.19 1.61 -25.88
N ASP A 177 -4.11 1.90 -27.18
CA ASP A 177 -4.93 1.20 -28.17
C ASP A 177 -4.59 -0.31 -28.22
N GLU A 178 -5.52 -1.09 -28.76
CA GLU A 178 -5.42 -2.55 -28.80
C GLU A 178 -4.19 -3.05 -29.57
N GLU A 179 -3.72 -2.34 -30.59
CA GLU A 179 -2.53 -2.75 -31.34
C GLU A 179 -1.28 -2.69 -30.46
N ARG A 180 -1.04 -1.54 -29.81
CA ARG A 180 0.11 -1.36 -28.90
C ARG A 180 0.02 -2.29 -27.71
N LYS A 181 -1.17 -2.43 -27.12
CA LYS A 181 -1.41 -3.32 -25.98
C LYS A 181 -1.04 -4.76 -26.29
N ASN A 182 -1.50 -5.31 -27.42
CA ASN A 182 -1.20 -6.69 -27.81
C ASN A 182 0.31 -6.93 -27.97
N LYS A 183 1.03 -5.99 -28.60
CA LYS A 183 2.49 -6.07 -28.75
C LYS A 183 3.22 -6.05 -27.40
N ILE A 184 2.78 -5.20 -26.47
CA ILE A 184 3.35 -5.16 -25.12
C ILE A 184 3.09 -6.48 -24.38
N GLU A 185 1.88 -7.05 -24.48
CA GLU A 185 1.57 -8.33 -23.85
C GLU A 185 2.43 -9.48 -24.39
N GLU A 186 2.78 -9.47 -25.68
CA GLU A 186 3.71 -10.43 -26.27
C GLU A 186 5.12 -10.30 -25.68
N ILE A 187 5.63 -9.06 -25.57
CA ILE A 187 6.93 -8.79 -24.95
C ILE A 187 6.96 -9.28 -23.49
N GLU A 188 5.90 -9.02 -22.71
CA GLU A 188 5.79 -9.49 -21.33
C GLU A 188 5.71 -11.02 -21.20
N LYS A 189 5.02 -11.70 -22.13
CA LYS A 189 4.99 -13.18 -22.17
C LYS A 189 6.38 -13.75 -22.43
N ILE A 190 7.16 -13.14 -23.33
CA ILE A 190 8.54 -13.53 -23.60
C ILE A 190 9.39 -13.34 -22.34
N ALA A 191 9.30 -12.18 -21.69
CA ALA A 191 10.04 -11.87 -20.47
C ALA A 191 9.76 -12.90 -19.35
N LYS A 192 8.48 -13.20 -19.08
CA LYS A 192 8.08 -14.20 -18.08
C LYS A 192 8.63 -15.59 -18.39
N SER A 193 8.58 -15.99 -19.66
CA SER A 193 9.08 -17.30 -20.10
C SER A 193 10.59 -17.44 -19.95
N LYS A 194 11.35 -16.35 -20.16
CA LYS A 194 12.80 -16.34 -19.93
C LYS A 194 13.14 -16.47 -18.45
N LYS A 195 12.49 -15.68 -17.59
CA LYS A 195 12.70 -15.72 -16.14
C LYS A 195 12.44 -17.10 -15.54
N LEU A 196 11.36 -17.77 -15.96
CA LEU A 196 11.04 -19.14 -15.54
C LEU A 196 12.13 -20.16 -15.94
N LYS A 197 12.74 -20.01 -17.12
CA LYS A 197 13.82 -20.89 -17.56
C LYS A 197 15.08 -20.67 -16.73
N GLU A 198 15.44 -19.42 -16.45
CA GLU A 198 16.60 -19.09 -15.61
C GLU A 198 16.43 -19.62 -14.18
N GLU A 199 15.24 -19.46 -13.59
CA GLU A 199 14.92 -19.98 -12.26
C GLU A 199 14.91 -21.53 -12.21
N SER A 200 14.64 -22.22 -13.32
CA SER A 200 14.66 -23.69 -13.40
C SER A 200 16.06 -24.30 -13.59
N MET A 201 17.07 -23.48 -13.90
CA MET A 201 18.46 -23.90 -14.08
C MET A 201 19.34 -23.65 -12.85
N LEU A 202 18.79 -22.97 -11.83
CA LEU A 202 19.42 -22.73 -10.52
C LEU A 202 18.94 -23.75 -9.49
#